data_AF-A0A4Z0Q8X3-F1
#
_entry.id   AF-A0A4Z0Q8X3-F1
#
_cell.length_a   1.000
_cell.length_b   1.000
_cell.length_c   1.000
_cell.angle_alpha   90.00
_cell.angle_beta   90.00
_cell.angle_gamma   90.00
#
_symmetry.space_group_name_H-M   'P 1'
#
loop_
_entity.id
_entity.type
_entity.pdbx_description
1 polymer ?
#
loop_
_entity_poly.entity_id
_entity_poly.type
_entity_poly.pdbx_seq_one_letter_code
_entity_poly.pdbx_strand_id
1 'polypeptide(L)'
;MKAFYSPWIYLLLVAALASACSRDSLPTMEDQLVGRWEWVQSESSKAGTTTPASTGHSVVVEFDRRGRARFYQDGAMIGAAKFRLKAVGNGWRKSKNLIIYRGYKSQQFYSVSGNKLILQDTDNGKGGNVYYKGKHSSRYTDFAGKQ
;
A
#
# COMPACT_ATOMS: atom_id res chain seq x y z
N MET A 1 -5.64 -55.66 -38.88
CA MET A 1 -6.77 -54.74 -38.58
C MET A 1 -6.22 -53.33 -38.62
N LYS A 2 -6.67 -52.47 -39.55
CA LYS A 2 -6.18 -51.08 -39.69
C LYS A 2 -7.13 -50.15 -38.92
N ALA A 3 -6.61 -49.46 -37.91
CA ALA A 3 -7.38 -48.49 -37.13
C ALA A 3 -7.56 -47.20 -37.96
N PHE A 4 -8.82 -46.85 -38.24
CA PHE A 4 -9.20 -45.61 -38.89
C PHE A 4 -9.22 -44.49 -37.83
N TYR A 5 -8.16 -43.69 -37.78
CA TYR A 5 -8.15 -42.49 -36.94
C TYR A 5 -8.90 -41.37 -37.68
N SER A 6 -10.08 -41.01 -37.18
CA SER A 6 -10.87 -39.91 -37.72
C SER A 6 -10.17 -38.57 -37.43
N PRO A 7 -9.92 -37.73 -38.44
CA PRO A 7 -9.19 -36.46 -38.28
C PRO A 7 -9.93 -35.45 -37.38
N TRP A 8 -11.19 -35.72 -37.03
CA TRP A 8 -12.01 -34.86 -36.18
C TRP A 8 -11.60 -34.87 -34.70
N ILE A 9 -10.93 -35.94 -34.25
CA ILE A 9 -10.47 -36.05 -32.85
C ILE A 9 -9.32 -35.09 -32.54
N TYR A 10 -8.45 -34.80 -33.51
CA TYR A 10 -7.35 -33.84 -33.34
C TYR A 10 -7.86 -32.40 -33.21
N LEU A 11 -8.99 -32.07 -33.83
CA LEU A 11 -9.55 -30.71 -33.84
C LEU A 11 -10.18 -30.35 -32.48
N LEU A 12 -10.64 -31.34 -31.72
CA LEU A 12 -11.23 -31.15 -30.40
C LEU A 12 -10.18 -30.96 -29.29
N LEU A 13 -8.96 -31.48 -29.48
CA LEU A 13 -7.88 -31.37 -28.48
C LEU A 13 -7.21 -29.98 -28.46
N VAL A 14 -7.21 -29.26 -29.58
CA VAL A 14 -6.57 -27.93 -29.69
C VAL A 14 -7.43 -26.82 -29.07
N ALA A 15 -8.76 -26.98 -29.06
CA ALA A 15 -9.68 -25.96 -28.52
C ALA A 15 -9.65 -25.83 -26.98
N ALA A 16 -9.21 -26.87 -26.26
CA ALA A 16 -9.20 -26.87 -24.79
C ALA A 16 -8.10 -26.00 -24.16
N LEU A 17 -7.04 -25.66 -24.91
CA LEU A 17 -5.87 -24.92 -24.40
C LEU A 17 -6.04 -23.39 -24.38
N ALA A 18 -7.11 -22.85 -24.97
CA ALA A 18 -7.33 -21.39 -25.05
C ALA A 18 -8.06 -20.78 -23.84
N SER A 19 -8.42 -21.57 -22.82
CA SER A 19 -9.21 -21.09 -21.66
C SER A 19 -8.37 -20.64 -20.45
N ALA A 20 -7.04 -20.79 -20.48
CA ALA A 20 -6.15 -20.34 -19.41
C ALA A 20 -5.72 -18.86 -19.57
N CYS A 21 -6.66 -17.97 -19.87
CA CYS A 21 -6.45 -16.54 -19.65
C CYS A 21 -6.72 -16.25 -18.16
N SER A 22 -5.70 -16.40 -17.33
CA SER A 22 -5.69 -15.77 -16.00
C SER A 22 -5.85 -14.26 -16.23
N ARG A 23 -7.04 -13.76 -15.92
CA ARG A 23 -7.34 -12.33 -16.00
C ARG A 23 -6.59 -11.69 -14.83
N ASP A 24 -5.35 -11.30 -15.06
CA ASP A 24 -4.56 -10.49 -14.12
C ASP A 24 -5.29 -9.14 -13.97
N SER A 25 -6.20 -9.07 -12.99
CA SER A 25 -6.84 -7.82 -12.62
C SER A 25 -5.75 -6.90 -12.10
N LEU A 26 -5.53 -5.77 -12.77
CA LEU A 26 -4.63 -4.73 -12.28
C LEU A 26 -5.05 -4.35 -10.85
N PRO A 27 -4.12 -4.26 -9.89
CA PRO A 27 -4.44 -3.96 -8.51
C PRO A 27 -5.10 -2.59 -8.41
N THR A 28 -6.19 -2.52 -7.64
CA THR A 28 -6.88 -1.25 -7.37
C THR A 28 -5.98 -0.30 -6.58
N MET A 29 -6.29 1.00 -6.58
CA MET A 29 -5.50 1.97 -5.78
C MET A 29 -5.54 1.63 -4.29
N GLU A 30 -6.66 1.08 -3.82
CA GLU A 30 -6.85 0.54 -2.48
C GLU A 30 -5.86 -0.59 -2.21
N ASP A 31 -5.73 -1.56 -3.13
CA ASP A 31 -4.85 -2.72 -2.97
C ASP A 31 -3.37 -2.31 -2.84
N GLN A 32 -2.96 -1.25 -3.54
CA GLN A 32 -1.59 -0.74 -3.46
C GLN A 32 -1.29 -0.11 -2.10
N LEU A 33 -2.26 0.57 -1.49
CA LEU A 33 -2.12 1.23 -0.19
C LEU A 33 -2.11 0.24 0.98
N VAL A 34 -2.83 -0.88 0.87
CA VAL A 34 -2.94 -1.88 1.96
C VAL A 34 -1.56 -2.43 2.34
N GLY A 35 -1.25 -2.43 3.63
CA GLY A 35 -0.01 -2.96 4.18
C GLY A 35 0.58 -2.06 5.28
N ARG A 36 1.76 -2.45 5.74
CA ARG A 36 2.53 -1.76 6.79
C ARG A 36 3.59 -0.86 6.15
N TRP A 37 3.63 0.39 6.58
CA TRP A 37 4.45 1.46 6.03
C TRP A 37 5.29 2.10 7.13
N GLU A 38 6.60 2.04 6.99
CA GLU A 38 7.56 2.53 7.98
C GLU A 38 8.03 3.92 7.56
N TRP A 39 7.96 4.88 8.49
CA TRP A 39 8.38 6.24 8.26
C TRP A 39 9.90 6.33 8.09
N VAL A 40 10.35 7.06 7.06
CA VAL A 40 11.78 7.25 6.76
C VAL A 40 12.18 8.71 6.83
N GLN A 41 11.32 9.61 6.35
CA GLN A 41 11.60 11.04 6.44
C GLN A 41 10.32 11.86 6.43
N SER A 42 10.39 13.04 7.04
CA SER A 42 9.40 14.10 6.91
C SER A 42 10.11 15.36 6.48
N GLU A 43 9.64 15.96 5.39
CA GLU A 43 10.09 17.28 4.97
C GLU A 43 9.12 18.31 5.51
N SER A 44 9.63 19.37 6.13
CA SER A 44 8.83 20.54 6.48
C SER A 44 9.55 21.80 6.01
N SER A 45 8.80 22.80 5.52
CA SER A 45 9.39 24.03 5.01
C SER A 45 10.01 24.93 6.09
N LYS A 46 9.76 24.65 7.38
CA LYS A 46 10.22 25.48 8.50
C LYS A 46 11.23 24.78 9.41
N ALA A 47 11.04 23.49 9.68
CA ALA A 47 11.91 22.72 10.59
C ALA A 47 12.92 21.84 9.85
N GLY A 48 12.95 21.90 8.51
CA GLY A 48 13.83 21.07 7.69
C GLY A 48 13.35 19.62 7.61
N THR A 49 14.28 18.73 7.26
CA THR A 49 14.04 17.29 7.12
C THR A 49 14.26 16.59 8.46
N THR A 50 13.29 15.80 8.88
CA THR A 50 13.39 14.93 10.07
C THR A 50 13.34 13.47 9.66
N THR A 51 14.07 12.62 10.38
CA THR A 51 14.17 11.17 10.13
C THR A 51 14.07 10.42 11.46
N PRO A 52 13.85 9.09 11.43
CA PRO A 52 13.93 8.28 12.64
C PRO A 52 15.26 8.46 13.38
N ALA A 53 16.38 8.59 12.64
CA ALA A 53 17.69 8.81 13.23
C ALA A 53 17.83 10.18 13.90
N SER A 54 17.21 11.24 13.34
CA SER A 54 17.28 12.58 13.92
C SER A 54 16.33 12.79 15.09
N THR A 55 15.23 12.03 15.15
CA THR A 55 14.18 12.17 16.18
C THR A 55 14.27 11.13 17.29
N GLY A 56 14.96 10.02 17.06
CA GLY A 56 15.00 8.88 17.98
C GLY A 56 13.71 8.05 18.01
N HIS A 57 12.72 8.39 17.18
CA HIS A 57 11.42 7.75 17.15
C HIS A 57 11.19 6.97 15.85
N SER A 58 10.54 5.82 15.97
CA SER A 58 10.05 5.05 14.84
C SER A 58 8.54 5.25 14.71
N VAL A 59 8.05 5.48 13.48
CA VAL A 59 6.62 5.65 13.22
C VAL A 59 6.20 4.67 12.14
N VAL A 60 5.07 4.00 12.36
CA VAL A 60 4.51 3.06 11.40
C VAL A 60 3.02 3.31 11.20
N VAL A 61 2.58 3.25 9.94
CA VAL A 61 1.17 3.29 9.58
C VAL A 61 0.80 1.99 8.87
N GLU A 62 -0.30 1.37 9.29
CA GLU A 62 -0.79 0.14 8.69
C GLU A 62 -2.22 0.32 8.18
N PHE A 63 -2.42 0.09 6.88
CA PHE A 63 -3.73 0.14 6.23
C PHE A 63 -4.23 -1.28 5.97
N ASP A 64 -5.42 -1.62 6.49
CA ASP A 64 -6.06 -2.91 6.24
C ASP A 64 -7.07 -2.85 5.06
N ARG A 65 -7.37 -4.02 4.47
CA ARG A 65 -8.40 -4.15 3.41
C ARG A 65 -9.82 -3.82 3.88
N ARG A 66 -10.03 -3.71 5.20
CA ARG A 66 -11.33 -3.42 5.80
C ARG A 66 -11.53 -1.91 6.02
N GLY A 67 -10.60 -1.07 5.54
CA GLY A 67 -10.68 0.38 5.65
C GLY A 67 -10.31 0.89 7.05
N ARG A 68 -9.39 0.24 7.76
CA ARG A 68 -8.82 0.75 9.03
C ARG A 68 -7.34 1.06 8.88
N ALA A 69 -6.94 2.21 9.40
CA ALA A 69 -5.57 2.64 9.56
C ALA A 69 -5.18 2.49 11.03
N ARG A 70 -4.02 1.91 11.31
CA ARG A 70 -3.42 1.83 12.64
C ARG A 70 -2.11 2.59 12.65
N PHE A 71 -1.88 3.31 13.73
CA PHE A 71 -0.70 4.15 13.90
C PHE A 71 0.11 3.60 15.08
N TYR A 72 1.40 3.41 14.86
CA TYR A 72 2.33 2.96 15.87
C TYR A 72 3.47 3.96 16.00
N GLN A 73 3.93 4.14 17.23
CA GLN A 73 5.16 4.85 17.53
C GLN A 73 5.98 3.99 18.50
N ASP A 74 7.26 3.78 18.18
CA ASP A 74 8.19 2.99 19.01
C ASP A 74 7.65 1.59 19.33
N GLY A 75 6.95 1.00 18.35
CA GLY A 75 6.32 -0.32 18.46
C GLY A 75 4.95 -0.33 19.16
N ALA A 76 4.61 0.70 19.93
CA ALA A 76 3.32 0.79 20.61
C ALA A 76 2.23 1.37 19.70
N MET A 77 1.01 0.83 19.77
CA MET A 77 -0.13 1.37 19.03
C MET A 77 -0.62 2.65 19.71
N ILE A 78 -0.49 3.79 19.02
CA ILE A 78 -0.90 5.11 19.52
C ILE A 78 -2.29 5.51 19.03
N GLY A 79 -2.84 4.82 18.04
CA GLY A 79 -4.18 5.10 17.56
C GLY A 79 -4.65 4.21 16.41
N ALA A 80 -5.94 4.29 16.13
CA ALA A 80 -6.55 3.65 14.98
C ALA A 80 -7.75 4.46 14.48
N ALA A 81 -7.96 4.47 13.15
CA ALA A 81 -9.04 5.19 12.51
C ALA A 81 -9.65 4.33 11.39
N LYS A 82 -10.96 4.47 11.15
CA LYS A 82 -11.52 4.06 9.86
C LYS A 82 -11.10 5.08 8.81
N PHE A 83 -10.73 4.67 7.61
CA PHE A 83 -10.41 5.56 6.51
C PHE A 83 -11.25 5.29 5.27
N ARG A 84 -11.33 6.29 4.39
CA ARG A 84 -11.89 6.17 3.04
C ARG A 84 -10.99 6.90 2.06
N LEU A 85 -10.96 6.41 0.83
CA LEU A 85 -10.20 7.01 -0.26
C LEU A 85 -11.13 7.83 -1.15
N LYS A 86 -10.62 8.95 -1.67
CA LYS A 86 -11.34 9.82 -2.61
C LYS A 86 -10.36 10.36 -3.65
N ALA A 87 -10.71 10.22 -4.93
CA ALA A 87 -10.04 10.98 -5.97
C ALA A 87 -10.59 12.42 -5.98
N VAL A 88 -9.69 13.40 -5.92
CA VAL A 88 -10.04 14.82 -5.95
C VAL A 88 -9.35 15.48 -7.14
N GLY A 89 -10.14 15.95 -8.09
CA GLY A 89 -9.70 16.66 -9.28
C GLY A 89 -10.91 17.19 -10.04
N ASN A 90 -10.73 18.30 -10.73
CA ASN A 90 -11.62 18.74 -11.80
C ASN A 90 -11.00 18.30 -13.12
N GLY A 91 -11.80 17.94 -14.14
CA GLY A 91 -11.35 17.27 -15.37
C GLY A 91 -10.18 17.89 -16.16
N TRP A 92 -9.72 19.09 -15.76
CA TRP A 92 -8.55 19.79 -16.29
C TRP A 92 -7.26 19.67 -15.44
N ARG A 93 -7.33 19.27 -14.17
CA ARG A 93 -6.17 19.10 -13.28
C ARG A 93 -5.94 17.62 -12.98
N LYS A 94 -4.67 17.24 -12.80
CA LYS A 94 -4.30 15.90 -12.31
C LYS A 94 -5.06 15.59 -11.02
N SER A 95 -5.82 14.50 -11.02
CA SER A 95 -6.52 14.00 -9.83
C SER A 95 -5.49 13.64 -8.76
N LYS A 96 -5.64 14.21 -7.56
CA LYS A 96 -4.91 13.78 -6.36
C LYS A 96 -5.74 12.76 -5.61
N ASN A 97 -5.08 11.79 -5.00
CA ASN A 97 -5.75 10.82 -4.15
C ASN A 97 -5.73 11.31 -2.70
N LEU A 98 -6.86 11.20 -2.01
CA LEU A 98 -7.08 11.73 -0.67
C LEU A 98 -7.48 10.60 0.27
N ILE A 99 -6.86 10.54 1.45
CA ILE A 99 -7.25 9.70 2.59
C ILE A 99 -8.02 10.58 3.58
N ILE A 100 -9.21 10.12 3.94
CA ILE A 100 -10.07 10.77 4.94
C ILE A 100 -10.19 9.82 6.14
N TYR A 101 -9.63 10.23 7.29
CA TYR A 101 -9.70 9.48 8.53
C TYR A 101 -10.94 9.89 9.34
N ARG A 102 -11.76 8.91 9.74
CA ARG A 102 -12.94 9.15 10.56
C ARG A 102 -12.53 9.40 12.01
N GLY A 103 -12.99 10.51 12.59
CA GLY A 103 -12.69 10.89 13.97
C GLY A 103 -11.42 11.72 14.14
N TYR A 104 -10.70 11.97 13.05
CA TYR A 104 -9.54 12.86 13.00
C TYR A 104 -9.87 14.05 12.11
N LYS A 105 -9.39 15.25 12.47
CA LYS A 105 -9.64 16.47 11.68
C LYS A 105 -8.75 16.55 10.44
N SER A 106 -7.61 15.86 10.44
CA SER A 106 -6.66 15.90 9.34
C SER A 106 -7.08 14.97 8.19
N GLN A 107 -7.00 15.50 6.98
CA GLN A 107 -7.07 14.74 5.73
C GLN A 107 -5.70 14.78 5.07
N GLN A 108 -5.35 13.75 4.29
CA GLN A 108 -4.03 13.64 3.70
C GLN A 108 -4.10 13.27 2.23
N PHE A 109 -3.40 14.04 1.40
CA PHE A 109 -3.08 13.58 0.06
C PHE A 109 -2.11 12.41 0.15
N TYR A 110 -2.30 11.40 -0.70
CA TYR A 110 -1.40 10.26 -0.76
C TYR A 110 -0.97 9.94 -2.20
N SER A 111 0.24 9.39 -2.31
CA SER A 111 0.75 8.80 -3.54
C SER A 111 1.49 7.52 -3.20
N VAL A 112 1.14 6.43 -3.87
CA VAL A 112 1.80 5.13 -3.75
C VAL A 112 2.51 4.83 -5.06
N SER A 113 3.78 4.43 -4.97
CA SER A 113 4.56 3.92 -6.10
C SER A 113 5.42 2.76 -5.62
N GLY A 114 5.01 1.53 -5.95
CA GLY A 114 5.67 0.31 -5.50
C GLY A 114 5.70 0.20 -3.97
N ASN A 115 6.90 0.23 -3.39
CA ASN A 115 7.11 0.18 -1.95
C ASN A 115 7.23 1.56 -1.30
N LYS A 116 6.95 2.66 -2.00
CA LYS A 116 7.02 4.02 -1.45
C LYS A 116 5.62 4.61 -1.29
N LEU A 117 5.33 5.14 -0.12
CA LEU A 117 4.13 5.91 0.19
C LEU A 117 4.54 7.33 0.59
N ILE A 118 3.87 8.32 0.02
CA ILE A 118 4.00 9.72 0.43
C ILE A 118 2.65 10.16 0.98
N LEU A 119 2.64 10.68 2.21
CA LEU A 119 1.47 11.30 2.83
C LEU A 119 1.75 12.79 3.04
N GLN A 120 0.81 13.64 2.65
CA GLN A 120 0.90 15.09 2.80
C GLN A 120 -0.39 15.64 3.39
N ASP A 121 -0.29 16.38 4.49
CA ASP A 121 -1.44 17.03 5.11
C ASP A 121 -2.07 18.06 4.16
N THR A 122 -3.41 18.07 4.11
CA THR A 122 -4.16 19.04 3.29
C THR A 122 -3.99 20.47 3.78
N ASP A 123 -3.80 20.63 5.09
CA ASP A 123 -3.93 21.93 5.77
C ASP A 123 -2.61 22.71 5.79
N ASN A 124 -1.47 22.01 5.81
CA ASN A 124 -0.16 22.63 5.93
C ASN A 124 0.55 22.83 4.58
N GLY A 125 0.11 22.16 3.50
CA GLY A 125 0.51 22.38 2.09
C GLY A 125 2.02 22.31 1.75
N LYS A 126 2.89 22.29 2.75
CA LYS A 126 4.34 22.48 2.68
C LYS A 126 5.00 21.46 3.59
N GLY A 127 5.12 20.25 3.06
CA GLY A 127 5.74 19.13 3.74
C GLY A 127 5.05 17.82 3.44
N GLY A 128 5.79 16.73 3.56
CA GLY A 128 5.32 15.39 3.27
C GLY A 128 6.12 14.35 4.03
N ASN A 129 5.41 13.33 4.49
CA ASN A 129 5.98 12.18 5.17
C ASN A 129 6.18 11.08 4.14
N VAL A 130 7.39 10.57 4.04
CA VAL A 130 7.76 9.46 3.17
C VAL A 130 7.87 8.20 4.01
N TYR A 131 7.21 7.15 3.53
CA TYR A 131 7.19 5.84 4.12
C TYR A 131 7.60 4.79 3.10
N TYR A 132 8.16 3.69 3.59
CA TYR A 132 8.46 2.50 2.79
C TYR A 132 7.72 1.27 3.29
N LYS A 133 7.21 0.48 2.35
CA LYS A 133 6.64 -0.85 2.57
C LYS A 133 7.81 -1.81 2.78
N GLY A 134 7.77 -2.54 3.89
CA GLY A 134 8.96 -3.16 4.46
C GLY A 134 9.80 -4.06 3.53
N LYS A 135 11.09 -4.11 3.86
CA LYS A 135 11.97 -5.30 3.88
C LYS A 135 12.79 -5.34 5.19
N HIS A 136 12.21 -4.95 6.34
CA HIS A 136 12.92 -4.93 7.63
C HIS A 136 12.24 -5.76 8.74
N SER A 137 11.44 -6.77 8.37
CA SER A 137 10.82 -7.71 9.31
C SER A 137 11.26 -9.15 9.04
N SER A 138 12.53 -9.47 9.30
CA SER A 138 13.00 -10.87 9.32
C SER A 138 14.05 -11.17 10.40
N ARG A 139 14.22 -10.33 11.42
CA ARG A 139 15.28 -10.56 12.42
C ARG A 139 14.96 -10.08 13.84
N TYR A 140 13.77 -10.38 14.35
CA TYR A 140 13.49 -10.19 15.79
C TYR A 140 12.74 -11.35 16.47
N THR A 141 12.55 -12.50 15.81
CA THR A 141 11.90 -13.67 16.43
C THR A 141 12.85 -14.84 16.70
N ASP A 142 14.17 -14.68 16.55
CA ASP A 142 15.12 -15.80 16.68
C ASP A 142 15.93 -15.82 17.99
N PHE A 143 15.60 -14.95 18.97
CA PHE A 143 16.26 -14.94 20.29
C PHE A 143 15.32 -15.21 21.48
N ALA A 144 14.06 -15.56 21.23
CA ALA A 144 13.09 -15.85 22.30
C ALA A 144 12.71 -17.34 22.37
N GLY A 145 13.71 -18.23 22.32
CA GLY A 145 13.45 -19.67 22.32
C GLY A 145 14.67 -20.54 22.61
N LYS A 146 15.42 -20.24 23.67
CA LYS A 146 16.29 -21.23 24.32
C LYS A 146 16.15 -21.11 25.83
N GLN A 147 15.39 -22.02 26.41
CA GLN A 147 15.71 -22.71 27.66
C GLN A 147 15.27 -24.16 27.52
#